data_AF-A0A2A3XSZ3-F1
#
_entry.id   AF-A0A2A3XSZ3-F1
#
_cell.length_a   1.000
_cell.length_b   1.000
_cell.length_c   1.000
_cell.angle_alpha   90.00
_cell.angle_beta   90.00
_cell.angle_gamma   90.00
#
_symmetry.space_group_name_H-M   'P 1'
#
loop_
_entity.id
_entity.type
_entity.pdbx_description
1 polymer ?
#
loop_
_entity_poly.entity_id
_entity_poly.type
_entity_poly.pdbx_seq_one_letter_code
_entity_poly.pdbx_strand_id
1 'polypeptide(L)'
;MKNIGIRWVGETPIDSLGRLAAFTGDEAIIGEASYKRWEQDPELTYLSGFTVDERYRHQGIATDMMHMVFEHLGRDRQYVVTIRGNLGRLFMETIAAKEDAPRIFEMLEDHAYKPMN
;
A
#
# COMPACT_ATOMS: atom_id res chain seq x y z
N MET A 1 -2.11 -13.59 20.22
CA MET A 1 -1.80 -12.69 19.08
C MET A 1 -0.77 -11.68 19.55
N LYS A 2 0.26 -11.38 18.74
CA LYS A 2 1.15 -10.25 19.06
C LYS A 2 0.32 -8.97 18.89
N ASN A 3 0.40 -8.04 19.84
CA ASN A 3 -0.21 -6.72 19.69
C ASN A 3 0.55 -5.99 18.57
N ILE A 4 -0.05 -5.91 17.39
CA ILE A 4 0.48 -5.18 16.25
C ILE A 4 -0.44 -3.98 16.02
N GLY A 5 0.11 -2.77 16.15
CA GLY A 5 -0.60 -1.53 15.85
C GLY A 5 -0.18 -0.99 14.48
N ILE A 6 -1.12 -0.44 13.72
CA ILE A 6 -0.82 0.28 12.47
C ILE A 6 -1.29 1.72 12.64
N ARG A 7 -0.42 2.68 12.31
CA ARG A 7 -0.74 4.11 12.41
C ARG A 7 0.03 4.94 11.39
N TRP A 8 -0.49 6.14 11.12
CA TRP A 8 0.20 7.17 10.36
C TRP A 8 1.46 7.62 11.10
N VAL A 9 2.53 7.90 10.36
CA VAL A 9 3.83 8.32 10.89
C VAL A 9 4.35 9.56 10.18
N GLY A 10 5.03 10.42 10.93
CA GLY A 10 5.51 11.71 10.43
C GLY A 10 4.43 12.78 10.50
N GLU A 11 4.35 13.60 9.45
CA GLU A 11 3.31 14.63 9.33
C GLU A 11 1.92 14.01 9.17
N THR A 12 0.89 14.76 9.55
CA THR A 12 -0.50 14.38 9.30
C THR A 12 -0.69 14.03 7.83
N PRO A 13 -1.23 12.84 7.49
CA PRO A 13 -1.43 12.45 6.10
C PRO A 13 -2.37 13.43 5.40
N ILE A 14 -2.00 13.80 4.18
CA ILE A 14 -2.78 14.67 3.30
C ILE A 14 -3.15 13.90 2.03
N ASP A 15 -4.00 14.50 1.20
CA ASP A 15 -4.49 13.91 -0.04
C ASP A 15 -3.42 13.50 -1.07
N SER A 16 -2.20 14.01 -0.89
CA SER A 16 -1.09 13.93 -1.84
C SER A 16 0.16 13.26 -1.27
N LEU A 17 0.21 12.98 0.03
CA LEU A 17 1.32 12.31 0.69
C LEU A 17 0.89 11.72 2.05
N GLY A 18 1.31 10.49 2.31
CA GLY A 18 1.13 9.86 3.62
C GLY A 18 2.04 8.67 3.82
N ARG A 19 2.32 8.36 5.10
CA ARG A 19 3.15 7.22 5.51
C ARG A 19 2.51 6.46 6.66
N LEU A 20 2.51 5.15 6.57
CA LEU A 20 2.06 4.21 7.59
C LEU A 20 3.24 3.37 8.06
N ALA A 21 3.19 2.98 9.32
CA ALA A 21 4.03 1.90 9.83
C ALA A 21 3.22 0.96 10.72
N ALA A 22 3.61 -0.30 10.68
CA ALA A 22 3.17 -1.35 11.59
C ALA A 22 4.19 -1.53 12.71
N PHE A 23 3.72 -1.58 13.95
CA PHE A 23 4.53 -1.61 15.15
C PHE A 23 4.18 -2.83 16.00
N THR A 24 5.19 -3.44 16.60
CA THR A 24 4.99 -4.34 17.75
C THR A 24 4.64 -3.55 19.01
N GLY A 25 4.18 -4.23 20.06
CA GLY A 25 3.80 -3.58 21.32
C GLY A 25 4.95 -2.88 22.08
N ASP A 26 6.20 -3.17 21.72
CA ASP A 26 7.42 -2.48 22.17
C ASP A 26 7.87 -1.37 21.19
N GLU A 27 6.98 -0.95 20.28
CA GLU A 27 7.16 0.15 19.33
C GLU A 27 8.25 -0.10 18.25
N ALA A 28 8.68 -1.35 18.03
CA ALA A 28 9.56 -1.67 16.91
C ALA A 28 8.78 -1.69 15.59
N ILE A 29 9.30 -1.01 14.56
CA ILE A 29 8.70 -1.01 13.22
C ILE A 29 8.95 -2.37 12.56
N ILE A 30 7.86 -3.00 12.09
CA ILE A 30 7.87 -4.31 11.42
C ILE A 30 7.25 -4.26 10.02
N GLY A 31 6.79 -3.10 9.58
CA GLY A 31 6.31 -2.89 8.24
C GLY A 31 6.05 -1.42 7.96
N GLU A 32 6.14 -1.04 6.70
CA GLU A 32 5.89 0.32 6.23
C GLU A 32 5.05 0.30 4.95
N ALA A 33 4.39 1.43 4.71
CA ALA A 33 3.71 1.74 3.47
C ALA A 33 3.68 3.26 3.29
N SER A 34 3.67 3.72 2.05
CA SER A 34 3.50 5.13 1.73
C SER A 34 2.74 5.32 0.43
N TYR A 35 2.15 6.49 0.30
CA TYR A 35 1.58 6.94 -0.96
C TYR A 35 2.02 8.36 -1.25
N LYS A 36 2.04 8.72 -2.53
CA LYS A 36 2.12 10.11 -2.98
C LYS A 36 1.30 10.32 -4.25
N ARG A 37 0.85 11.53 -4.51
CA ARG A 37 0.33 11.90 -5.84
C ARG A 37 1.43 11.65 -6.88
N TRP A 38 1.08 11.00 -7.98
CA TRP A 38 2.07 10.68 -9.00
C TRP A 38 2.38 11.91 -9.85
N GLU A 39 3.67 12.15 -10.11
CA GLU A 39 4.12 13.39 -10.78
C GLU A 39 3.81 13.36 -12.28
N GLN A 40 3.83 12.18 -12.90
CA GLN A 40 3.52 12.01 -14.32
C GLN A 40 2.02 12.10 -14.63
N ASP A 41 1.17 11.65 -13.72
CA ASP A 41 -0.30 11.72 -13.85
C ASP A 41 -0.92 12.02 -12.47
N PRO A 42 -1.34 13.28 -12.21
CA PRO A 42 -1.92 13.71 -10.95
C PRO A 42 -3.21 12.99 -10.53
N GLU A 43 -3.90 12.32 -11.47
CA GLU A 43 -5.09 11.52 -11.18
C GLU A 43 -4.74 10.19 -10.52
N LEU A 44 -3.48 9.76 -10.63
CA LEU A 44 -2.97 8.53 -10.03
C LEU A 44 -2.27 8.80 -8.69
N THR A 45 -2.50 7.88 -7.76
CA THR A 45 -1.79 7.83 -6.48
C THR A 45 -0.75 6.72 -6.53
N TYR A 46 0.53 7.09 -6.45
CA TYR A 46 1.63 6.14 -6.42
C TYR A 46 1.77 5.51 -5.04
N LEU A 47 1.65 4.19 -4.99
CA LEU A 47 1.82 3.35 -3.82
C LEU A 47 3.25 2.82 -3.75
N SER A 48 3.92 3.03 -2.62
CA SER A 48 5.33 2.63 -2.45
C SER A 48 5.66 2.24 -1.01
N GLY A 49 6.89 1.78 -0.79
CA GLY A 49 7.36 1.45 0.57
C GLY A 49 6.69 0.25 1.24
N PHE A 50 5.83 -0.50 0.53
CA PHE A 50 5.09 -1.65 1.06
C PHE A 50 6.03 -2.79 1.44
N THR A 51 6.31 -2.90 2.74
CA THR A 51 7.20 -3.92 3.29
C THR A 51 6.65 -4.44 4.60
N VAL A 52 6.87 -5.73 4.86
CA VAL A 52 6.61 -6.37 6.15
C VAL A 52 7.77 -7.32 6.43
N ASP A 53 8.34 -7.20 7.63
CA ASP A 53 9.37 -8.11 8.15
C ASP A 53 8.89 -9.56 8.00
N GLU A 54 9.76 -10.42 7.48
CA GLU A 54 9.42 -11.80 7.14
C GLU A 54 8.82 -12.59 8.31
N ARG A 55 9.27 -12.31 9.54
CA ARG A 55 8.80 -12.95 10.77
C ARG A 55 7.35 -12.57 11.11
N TYR A 56 6.83 -11.53 10.46
CA TYR A 56 5.51 -10.96 10.67
C TYR A 56 4.59 -11.07 9.45
N ARG A 57 5.07 -11.70 8.36
CA ARG A 57 4.23 -11.99 7.18
C ARG A 57 3.12 -12.98 7.52
N HIS A 58 2.15 -13.09 6.61
CA HIS A 58 0.96 -13.97 6.72
C HIS A 58 0.01 -13.62 7.88
N GLN A 59 0.11 -12.42 8.45
CA GLN A 59 -0.75 -11.92 9.53
C GLN A 59 -1.70 -10.80 9.09
N GLY A 60 -1.85 -10.57 7.78
CA GLY A 60 -2.75 -9.54 7.25
C GLY A 60 -2.21 -8.10 7.26
N ILE A 61 -1.06 -7.84 7.90
CA ILE A 61 -0.50 -6.49 8.09
C ILE A 61 -0.42 -5.65 6.80
N ALA A 62 0.08 -6.23 5.70
CA ALA A 62 0.17 -5.52 4.42
C ALA A 62 -1.21 -5.17 3.85
N THR A 63 -2.18 -6.07 4.01
CA THR A 63 -3.58 -5.84 3.62
C THR A 63 -4.20 -4.71 4.44
N ASP A 64 -3.98 -4.72 5.75
CA ASP A 64 -4.53 -3.71 6.66
C ASP A 64 -3.95 -2.32 6.38
N MET A 65 -2.64 -2.23 6.11
CA MET A 65 -2.00 -0.97 5.68
C MET A 65 -2.61 -0.47 4.37
N MET A 66 -2.83 -1.34 3.37
CA MET A 66 -3.48 -0.96 2.11
C MET A 66 -4.91 -0.45 2.31
N HIS A 67 -5.70 -1.15 3.12
CA HIS A 67 -7.05 -0.71 3.45
C HIS A 67 -7.06 0.65 4.14
N MET A 68 -6.16 0.89 5.09
CA MET A 68 -6.05 2.20 5.73
C MET A 68 -5.76 3.34 4.73
N VAL A 69 -4.95 3.09 3.69
CA VAL A 69 -4.73 4.05 2.61
C VAL A 69 -6.03 4.29 1.82
N PHE A 70 -6.73 3.23 1.45
CA PHE A 70 -7.96 3.32 0.67
C PHE A 70 -9.10 4.01 1.42
N GLU A 71 -9.26 3.73 2.71
CA GLU A 71 -10.26 4.40 3.55
C GLU A 71 -9.92 5.87 3.79
N HIS A 72 -8.63 6.24 3.81
CA HIS A 72 -8.23 7.64 3.96
C HIS A 72 -8.41 8.45 2.67
N LEU A 73 -8.06 7.88 1.52
CA LEU A 73 -8.02 8.62 0.24
C LEU A 73 -9.26 8.44 -0.63
N GLY A 74 -10.04 7.39 -0.38
CA GLY A 74 -11.20 6.99 -1.18
C GLY A 74 -10.91 5.82 -2.13
N ARG A 75 -11.91 4.97 -2.32
CA ARG A 75 -11.86 3.81 -3.23
C ARG A 75 -12.22 4.14 -4.67
N ASP A 76 -12.71 5.35 -4.91
CA ASP A 76 -12.95 5.95 -6.23
C ASP A 76 -11.66 6.43 -6.90
N ARG A 77 -10.59 6.64 -6.13
CA ARG A 77 -9.26 6.95 -6.65
C ARG A 77 -8.63 5.80 -7.41
N GLN A 78 -7.69 6.18 -8.27
CA GLN A 78 -6.87 5.27 -9.04
C GLN A 78 -5.47 5.20 -8.42
N TYR A 79 -4.97 3.99 -8.27
CA TYR A 79 -3.70 3.71 -7.61
C TYR A 79 -2.74 3.04 -8.58
N VAL A 80 -1.47 3.36 -8.48
CA VAL A 80 -0.42 2.74 -9.29
C VAL A 80 0.70 2.25 -8.38
N VAL A 81 1.23 1.05 -8.63
CA VAL A 81 2.23 0.40 -7.79
C VAL A 81 3.36 -0.19 -8.62
N THR A 82 4.59 -0.14 -8.09
CA THR A 82 5.71 -0.91 -8.63
C THR A 82 5.73 -2.29 -7.97
N ILE A 83 5.61 -3.35 -8.75
CA ILE A 83 5.64 -4.72 -8.22
C ILE A 83 7.03 -5.31 -8.39
N ARG A 84 7.59 -5.84 -7.30
CA ARG A 84 8.89 -6.53 -7.32
C ARG A 84 8.74 -7.98 -6.86
N GLY A 85 9.12 -8.91 -7.74
CA GLY A 85 9.10 -10.35 -7.47
C GLY A 85 7.69 -10.95 -7.39
N ASN A 86 7.65 -12.28 -7.31
CA ASN A 86 6.40 -13.04 -7.39
C ASN A 86 5.49 -12.84 -6.17
N LEU A 87 6.07 -12.64 -4.98
CA LEU A 87 5.29 -12.46 -3.75
C LEU A 87 4.53 -11.12 -3.75
N GLY A 88 5.18 -10.04 -4.18
CA GLY A 88 4.52 -8.74 -4.32
C GLY A 88 3.42 -8.78 -5.37
N ARG A 89 3.65 -9.50 -6.48
CA ARG A 89 2.64 -9.69 -7.53
C ARG A 89 1.40 -10.40 -6.99
N LEU A 90 1.58 -11.58 -6.39
CA LEU A 90 0.47 -12.36 -5.84
C LEU A 90 -0.32 -11.57 -4.79
N PHE A 91 0.37 -10.81 -3.93
CA PHE A 91 -0.27 -9.94 -2.96
C PHE A 91 -1.13 -8.87 -3.65
N MET A 92 -0.58 -8.12 -4.60
CA MET A 92 -1.31 -7.05 -5.27
C MET A 92 -2.47 -7.58 -6.12
N GLU A 93 -2.31 -8.73 -6.78
CA GLU A 93 -3.41 -9.42 -7.48
C GLU A 93 -4.53 -9.81 -6.52
N THR A 94 -4.19 -10.31 -5.33
CA THR A 94 -5.17 -10.64 -4.28
C THR A 94 -5.92 -9.38 -3.78
N ILE A 95 -5.23 -8.24 -3.68
CA ILE A 95 -5.87 -6.97 -3.32
C ILE A 95 -6.79 -6.50 -4.45
N ALA A 96 -6.33 -6.51 -5.70
CA ALA A 96 -7.08 -6.05 -6.86
C ALA A 96 -8.32 -6.92 -7.17
N ALA A 97 -8.29 -8.20 -6.79
CA ALA A 97 -9.40 -9.13 -7.00
C ALA A 97 -10.57 -8.98 -5.99
N LYS A 98 -10.45 -8.11 -4.97
CA LYS A 98 -11.55 -7.89 -4.02
C LYS A 98 -12.68 -7.09 -4.68
N GLU A 99 -13.92 -7.42 -4.33
CA GLU A 99 -15.14 -6.79 -4.88
C GLU A 99 -15.16 -5.27 -4.68
N ASP A 100 -14.59 -4.80 -3.57
CA ASP A 100 -14.54 -3.39 -3.18
C ASP A 100 -13.18 -2.73 -3.47
N ALA A 101 -12.28 -3.39 -4.21
CA ALA A 101 -10.96 -2.86 -4.52
C ALA A 101 -11.07 -1.60 -5.41
N PRO A 102 -10.25 -0.56 -5.15
CA PRO A 102 -10.13 0.54 -6.08
C PRO A 102 -9.46 0.07 -7.39
N ARG A 103 -9.44 0.95 -8.40
CA ARG A 103 -8.66 0.66 -9.62
C ARG A 103 -7.17 0.70 -9.31
N ILE A 104 -6.49 -0.42 -9.53
CA ILE A 104 -5.06 -0.57 -9.27
C ILE A 104 -4.36 -0.87 -10.59
N PHE A 105 -3.29 -0.14 -10.84
CA PHE A 105 -2.42 -0.30 -11.99
C PHE A 105 -1.05 -0.80 -11.56
N GLU A 106 -0.49 -1.72 -12.31
CA GLU A 106 0.91 -2.09 -12.22
C GLU A 106 1.73 -1.17 -13.11
N MET A 107 2.74 -0.50 -12.55
CA MET A 107 3.74 0.24 -13.31
C MET A 107 4.83 -0.71 -13.83
N LEU A 108 5.09 -0.65 -15.13
CA LEU A 108 6.10 -1.39 -15.86
C LEU A 108 7.45 -0.65 -15.85
N GLU A 109 8.51 -1.31 -16.29
CA GLU A 109 9.88 -0.75 -16.27
C GLU A 109 10.05 0.50 -17.15
N ASP A 110 9.25 0.62 -18.21
CA ASP A 110 9.22 1.77 -19.12
C ASP A 110 8.31 2.91 -18.63
N HIS A 111 7.80 2.82 -17.40
CA HIS A 111 6.80 3.73 -16.79
C HIS A 111 5.42 3.70 -17.46
N ALA A 112 5.18 2.81 -18.42
CA ALA A 112 3.81 2.47 -18.80
C ALA A 112 3.12 1.76 -17.62
N TYR A 113 1.80 1.79 -17.59
CA TYR A 113 1.04 1.10 -16.55
C TYR A 113 -0.15 0.37 -17.16
N LYS A 114 -0.52 -0.76 -16.56
CA LYS A 114 -1.63 -1.60 -16.99
C LYS A 114 -2.55 -1.92 -15.81
N PRO A 115 -3.86 -2.06 -16.02
CA PRO A 115 -4.77 -2.46 -14.95
C PRO A 115 -4.40 -3.85 -14.43
N MET A 116 -4.57 -4.07 -13.13
CA MET A 116 -4.32 -5.36 -12.49
C MET A 116 -5.54 -6.30 -12.54
N ASN A 117 -6.69 -5.80 -13.01
CA ASN A 117 -8.00 -6.42 -13.03
C ASN A 117 -8.80 -6.00 -14.27
#